data_AF-A0A839S5Q5-F1
#
_entry.id   AF-A0A839S5Q5-F1
#
_cell.length_a   1.000
_cell.length_b   1.000
_cell.length_c   1.000
_cell.angle_alpha   90.00
_cell.angle_beta   90.00
_cell.angle_gamma   90.00
#
_symmetry.space_group_name_H-M   'P 1'
#
loop_
_entity.id
_entity.type
_entity.pdbx_description
1 polymer ?
#
loop_
_entity_poly.entity_id
_entity_poly.type
_entity_poly.pdbx_seq_one_letter_code
_entity_poly.pdbx_strand_id
1 'polypeptide(L)'
;MKNELQERVKNVLRSADDVDNDFCKVLDKILGDTVDADSDATSLAAAGKAGTKVGSLTIPTPPPLSDTTVAQNAAWWATLSDAQRKRFIQDFPGQVGNRDGIPASDRSAANVLRIDDERTRLQNRIKQFRAERREHGGPGGLGEQMTIDRKIARAEEKLDSLAAVERTVTDRHGEPKAGKQLMLLDTSGERVKAAVANGDVDKADNVAVFTPGMNSRVDTNLDDYVQDTDALKRHAEDELVRENRRGESVATVTWLGYEPPQTNPDGVFEAVVTGDSAEKGAPKLAEFYNGIDASRADNPHMTALGHSWGSLTQGYALRDHETGVDEAGFFGSPGIGTDSGEELNVPENHVYAWEAREDAVANIPGVVERYGKDVVEQDGIHHMSTEEYEPAPGQSTEASTGHSEYMKSERSQGQSSEVYQTSEYAMARIMIGSPDFTPVPEP
;
A
#
# COMPACT_ATOMS: atom_id res chain seq x y z
N MET A 1 7.68 11.34 17.61
CA MET A 1 6.92 12.06 18.66
C MET A 1 7.15 13.60 18.76
N LYS A 2 8.33 14.15 19.12
CA LYS A 2 8.48 15.62 19.33
C LYS A 2 8.21 16.47 18.08
N ASN A 3 8.76 16.08 16.92
CA ASN A 3 8.58 16.81 15.66
C ASN A 3 7.12 16.73 15.17
N GLU A 4 6.48 15.58 15.33
CA GLU A 4 5.09 15.37 14.98
C GLU A 4 4.14 16.26 15.79
N LEU A 5 4.35 16.35 17.11
CA LEU A 5 3.59 17.26 17.98
C LEU A 5 3.76 18.73 17.56
N GLN A 6 4.96 19.13 17.14
CA GLN A 6 5.20 20.49 16.65
C GLN A 6 4.42 20.79 15.36
N GLU A 7 4.38 19.86 14.42
CA GLU A 7 3.61 20.04 13.17
C GLU A 7 2.10 20.04 13.42
N ARG A 8 1.60 19.19 14.33
CA ARG A 8 0.20 19.23 14.78
C ARG A 8 -0.17 20.60 15.34
N VAL A 9 0.67 21.17 16.23
CA VAL A 9 0.43 22.52 16.79
C VAL A 9 0.45 23.61 15.71
N LYS A 10 1.42 23.58 14.78
CA LYS A 10 1.50 24.58 13.69
C LYS A 10 0.27 24.55 12.79
N ASN A 11 -0.22 23.36 12.43
CA ASN A 11 -1.41 23.24 11.59
C ASN A 11 -2.67 23.67 12.33
N VAL A 12 -2.80 23.40 13.64
CA VAL A 12 -3.92 23.93 14.44
C VAL A 12 -3.93 25.46 14.42
N LEU A 13 -2.77 26.12 14.54
CA LEU A 13 -2.68 27.58 14.44
C LEU A 13 -3.07 28.10 13.06
N ARG A 14 -2.58 27.46 11.98
CA ARG A 14 -2.97 27.83 10.61
C ARG A 14 -4.47 27.68 10.38
N SER A 15 -5.07 26.58 10.84
CA SER A 15 -6.51 26.38 10.72
C SER A 15 -7.31 27.38 11.55
N ALA A 16 -6.79 27.81 12.71
CA ALA A 16 -7.40 28.90 13.48
C ALA A 16 -7.36 30.22 12.71
N ASP A 17 -6.23 30.57 12.09
CA ASP A 17 -6.11 31.77 11.24
C ASP A 17 -7.07 31.71 10.04
N ASP A 18 -7.21 30.56 9.38
CA ASP A 18 -8.13 30.38 8.25
C ASP A 18 -9.60 30.54 8.68
N VAL A 19 -9.98 29.96 9.83
CA VAL A 19 -11.32 30.12 10.42
C VAL A 19 -11.60 31.58 10.78
N ASP A 20 -10.64 32.28 11.40
CA ASP A 20 -10.75 33.69 11.74
C ASP A 20 -10.91 34.56 10.48
N ASN A 21 -10.13 34.27 9.42
CA ASN A 21 -10.23 34.96 8.14
C ASN A 21 -11.58 34.74 7.46
N ASP A 22 -12.13 33.53 7.51
CA ASP A 22 -13.46 33.25 6.95
C ASP A 22 -14.57 33.90 7.75
N PHE A 23 -14.45 33.91 9.08
CA PHE A 23 -15.37 34.64 9.94
C PHE A 23 -15.34 36.14 9.62
N CYS A 24 -14.15 36.72 9.41
CA CYS A 24 -14.00 38.11 8.97
C CYS A 24 -14.68 38.35 7.62
N LYS A 25 -14.50 37.49 6.61
CA LYS A 25 -15.17 37.61 5.31
C LYS A 25 -16.69 37.56 5.42
N VAL A 26 -17.23 36.72 6.31
CA VAL A 26 -18.67 36.63 6.56
C VAL A 26 -19.18 37.91 7.24
N LEU A 27 -18.47 38.40 8.26
CA LEU A 27 -18.81 39.64 8.95
C LEU A 27 -18.72 40.86 8.01
N ASP A 28 -17.69 40.95 7.17
CA ASP A 28 -17.55 42.02 6.17
C ASP A 28 -18.73 42.04 5.20
N LYS A 29 -19.21 40.87 4.77
CA LYS A 29 -20.40 40.78 3.92
C LYS A 29 -21.68 41.22 4.62
N ILE A 30 -21.83 40.89 5.91
CA ILE A 30 -22.95 41.34 6.75
C ILE A 30 -22.89 42.87 6.93
N LEU A 31 -21.72 43.40 7.25
CA LEU A 31 -21.50 44.85 7.44
C LEU A 31 -21.69 45.64 6.14
N GLY A 32 -21.44 45.02 4.98
CA GLY A 32 -21.64 45.61 3.67
C GLY A 32 -23.04 45.44 3.07
N ASP A 33 -24.01 44.86 3.78
CA ASP A 33 -25.35 44.51 3.27
C ASP A 33 -25.31 43.63 1.99
N THR A 34 -24.24 42.84 1.81
CA THR A 34 -23.99 42.00 0.61
C THR A 34 -24.29 40.53 0.82
N VAL A 35 -24.97 40.15 1.91
CA VAL A 35 -25.57 38.81 2.04
C VAL A 35 -26.81 38.75 1.14
N ASP A 36 -26.60 38.97 -0.16
CA ASP A 36 -27.62 38.95 -1.19
C ASP A 36 -27.73 37.53 -1.72
N ALA A 37 -28.83 36.88 -1.36
CA ALA A 37 -29.19 35.55 -1.85
C ALA A 37 -29.76 35.68 -3.27
N ASP A 38 -28.88 35.94 -4.26
CA ASP A 38 -29.22 35.92 -5.69
C ASP A 38 -30.57 36.59 -6.02
N SER A 39 -30.87 37.80 -5.51
CA SER A 39 -32.03 38.66 -5.87
C SER A 39 -33.47 38.07 -5.86
N ASP A 40 -33.67 36.78 -5.58
CA ASP A 40 -34.96 36.07 -5.61
C ASP A 40 -35.46 35.67 -4.19
N ALA A 41 -34.75 36.06 -3.14
CA ALA A 41 -35.04 35.63 -1.77
C ALA A 41 -35.99 36.58 -1.01
N THR A 42 -37.26 36.20 -0.87
CA THR A 42 -38.26 36.90 -0.03
C THR A 42 -38.49 36.25 1.34
N SER A 43 -37.65 35.29 1.77
CA SER A 43 -37.86 34.55 3.04
C SER A 43 -36.59 34.21 3.83
N LEU A 44 -36.76 34.07 5.16
CA LEU A 44 -35.71 33.67 6.11
C LEU A 44 -35.05 32.32 5.77
N ALA A 45 -35.81 31.39 5.18
CA ALA A 45 -35.29 30.08 4.76
C ALA A 45 -34.34 30.18 3.55
N ALA A 46 -34.60 31.12 2.63
CA ALA A 46 -33.72 31.38 1.49
C ALA A 46 -32.41 32.06 1.92
N ALA A 47 -32.50 33.02 2.85
CA ALA A 47 -31.33 33.62 3.49
C ALA A 47 -30.48 32.57 4.24
N GLY A 48 -31.13 31.61 4.94
CA GLY A 48 -30.44 30.49 5.59
C GLY A 48 -29.65 29.61 4.61
N LYS A 49 -30.23 29.29 3.43
CA LYS A 49 -29.55 28.50 2.38
C LYS A 49 -28.38 29.24 1.75
N ALA A 50 -28.53 30.53 1.46
CA ALA A 50 -27.43 31.35 0.96
C ALA A 50 -26.32 31.48 2.02
N GLY A 51 -26.70 31.65 3.29
CA GLY A 51 -25.79 31.65 4.43
C GLY A 51 -24.98 30.35 4.56
N THR A 52 -25.55 29.18 4.25
CA THR A 52 -24.79 27.91 4.23
C THR A 52 -23.67 27.90 3.19
N LYS A 53 -23.87 28.56 2.04
CA LYS A 53 -22.87 28.68 0.97
C LYS A 53 -21.86 29.79 1.24
N VAL A 54 -22.27 30.84 1.93
CA VAL A 54 -21.42 32.01 2.28
C VAL A 54 -20.60 31.77 3.54
N GLY A 55 -21.14 31.00 4.49
CA GLY A 55 -20.52 30.66 5.77
C GLY A 55 -19.86 29.28 5.81
N SER A 56 -19.70 28.61 4.66
CA SER A 56 -18.85 27.41 4.60
C SER A 56 -17.41 27.83 4.85
N LEU A 57 -16.80 27.31 5.91
CA LEU A 57 -15.37 27.47 6.16
C LEU A 57 -14.59 26.99 4.94
N THR A 58 -13.63 27.78 4.50
CA THR A 58 -12.64 27.37 3.53
C THR A 58 -11.91 26.14 4.06
N ILE A 59 -11.54 25.26 3.14
CA ILE A 59 -10.71 24.11 3.47
C ILE A 59 -9.28 24.62 3.43
N PRO A 60 -8.52 24.57 4.54
CA PRO A 60 -7.12 24.94 4.56
C PRO A 60 -6.38 24.23 3.43
N THR A 61 -5.51 24.96 2.74
CA THR A 61 -4.75 24.39 1.61
C THR A 61 -3.88 23.24 2.11
N PRO A 62 -3.91 22.05 1.47
CA PRO A 62 -3.06 20.95 1.89
C PRO A 62 -1.57 21.29 1.74
N PRO A 63 -0.69 20.65 2.52
CA PRO A 63 0.74 20.68 2.25
C PRO A 63 1.04 20.30 0.79
N PRO A 64 2.04 20.93 0.15
CA PRO A 64 2.42 20.57 -1.22
C PRO A 64 2.81 19.09 -1.28
N LEU A 65 2.49 18.40 -2.38
CA LEU A 65 2.87 16.99 -2.54
C LEU A 65 4.39 16.82 -2.66
N SER A 66 5.10 17.85 -3.12
CA SER A 66 6.56 17.92 -3.08
C SER A 66 7.02 18.49 -1.74
N ASP A 67 7.93 17.81 -1.06
CA ASP A 67 8.58 18.30 0.17
C ASP A 67 7.62 18.43 1.38
N THR A 68 6.69 17.48 1.52
CA THR A 68 5.86 17.31 2.73
C THR A 68 6.23 16.03 3.45
N THR A 69 6.17 16.06 4.78
CA THR A 69 6.28 14.85 5.60
C THR A 69 4.91 14.20 5.80
N VAL A 70 4.91 12.90 6.08
CA VAL A 70 3.71 12.15 6.46
C VAL A 70 3.00 12.81 7.67
N ALA A 71 3.77 13.24 8.68
CA ALA A 71 3.23 13.92 9.86
C ALA A 71 2.50 15.23 9.52
N GLN A 72 2.99 15.99 8.52
CA GLN A 72 2.33 17.21 8.06
C GLN A 72 0.99 16.91 7.38
N ASN A 73 0.91 15.82 6.59
CA ASN A 73 -0.31 15.37 5.97
C ASN A 73 -1.36 14.99 7.02
N ALA A 74 -0.96 14.15 7.99
CA ALA A 74 -1.82 13.72 9.08
C ALA A 74 -2.33 14.90 9.91
N ALA A 75 -1.43 15.81 10.29
CA ALA A 75 -1.78 17.01 11.05
C ALA A 75 -2.76 17.91 10.29
N TRP A 76 -2.56 18.14 8.99
CA TRP A 76 -3.48 18.93 8.18
C TRP A 76 -4.87 18.28 8.10
N TRP A 77 -4.92 16.99 7.76
CA TRP A 77 -6.18 16.25 7.64
C TRP A 77 -6.98 16.21 8.94
N ALA A 78 -6.27 16.08 10.07
CA ALA A 78 -6.84 16.11 11.41
C ALA A 78 -7.55 17.43 11.74
N THR A 79 -7.12 18.55 11.15
CA THR A 79 -7.79 19.86 11.38
C THR A 79 -9.11 20.02 10.64
N LEU A 80 -9.39 19.17 9.64
CA LEU A 80 -10.62 19.25 8.85
C LEU A 80 -11.77 18.57 9.59
N SER A 81 -12.95 19.18 9.54
CA SER A 81 -14.21 18.53 9.93
C SER A 81 -14.59 17.41 8.95
N ASP A 82 -15.42 16.46 9.38
CA ASP A 82 -15.91 15.36 8.51
C ASP A 82 -16.59 15.88 7.23
N ALA A 83 -17.29 17.00 7.31
CA ALA A 83 -17.91 17.63 6.15
C ALA A 83 -16.86 18.19 5.18
N GLN A 84 -15.81 18.84 5.69
CA GLN A 84 -14.70 19.34 4.88
C GLN A 84 -13.92 18.18 4.24
N ARG A 85 -13.62 17.11 4.98
CA ARG A 85 -12.96 15.90 4.46
C ARG A 85 -13.74 15.28 3.30
N LYS A 86 -15.03 15.00 3.52
CA LYS A 86 -15.92 14.46 2.48
C LYS A 86 -15.99 15.35 1.24
N ARG A 87 -16.10 16.66 1.44
CA ARG A 87 -16.11 17.63 0.33
C ARG A 87 -14.78 17.62 -0.42
N PHE A 88 -13.66 17.62 0.30
CA PHE A 88 -12.33 17.63 -0.30
C PHE A 88 -12.03 16.35 -1.09
N ILE A 89 -12.46 15.18 -0.58
CA ILE A 89 -12.38 13.89 -1.29
C ILE A 89 -13.13 13.96 -2.62
N GLN A 90 -14.35 14.52 -2.63
CA GLN A 90 -15.14 14.60 -3.86
C GLN A 90 -14.59 15.62 -4.86
N ASP A 91 -14.15 16.78 -4.39
CA ASP A 91 -13.69 17.85 -5.28
C ASP A 91 -12.25 17.64 -5.76
N PHE A 92 -11.39 17.04 -4.94
CA PHE A 92 -9.95 16.92 -5.17
C PHE A 92 -9.39 15.53 -4.81
N PRO A 93 -9.97 14.43 -5.33
CA PRO A 93 -9.57 13.08 -4.92
C PRO A 93 -8.08 12.78 -5.17
N GLY A 94 -7.49 13.36 -6.23
CA GLY A 94 -6.06 13.22 -6.55
C GLY A 94 -5.11 13.83 -5.51
N GLN A 95 -5.59 14.73 -4.64
CA GLN A 95 -4.78 15.32 -3.56
C GLN A 95 -4.85 14.53 -2.24
N VAL A 96 -5.74 13.53 -2.16
CA VAL A 96 -5.99 12.71 -0.97
C VAL A 96 -5.50 11.28 -1.17
N GLY A 97 -5.89 10.65 -2.29
CA GLY A 97 -5.81 9.20 -2.43
C GLY A 97 -4.42 8.58 -2.23
N ASN A 98 -3.37 9.23 -2.73
CA ASN A 98 -1.98 8.74 -2.59
C ASN A 98 -1.20 9.44 -1.47
N ARG A 99 -1.87 10.18 -0.58
CA ARG A 99 -1.21 11.00 0.44
C ARG A 99 -1.08 10.20 1.74
N ASP A 100 0.11 9.63 1.98
CA ASP A 100 0.43 8.96 3.23
C ASP A 100 0.25 9.89 4.44
N GLY A 101 -0.26 9.33 5.55
CA GLY A 101 -0.68 10.07 6.75
C GLY A 101 -2.16 10.44 6.79
N ILE A 102 -2.91 10.21 5.70
CA ILE A 102 -4.38 10.27 5.71
C ILE A 102 -4.95 8.86 5.99
N PRO A 103 -6.06 8.75 6.75
CA PRO A 103 -6.73 7.47 6.99
C PRO A 103 -6.98 6.67 5.70
N ALA A 104 -6.76 5.36 5.78
CA ALA A 104 -6.92 4.40 4.70
C ALA A 104 -8.32 4.44 4.10
N SER A 105 -9.35 4.63 4.92
CA SER A 105 -10.74 4.80 4.49
C SER A 105 -10.95 6.03 3.59
N ASP A 106 -10.38 7.18 3.97
CA ASP A 106 -10.46 8.43 3.20
C ASP A 106 -9.63 8.34 1.90
N ARG A 107 -8.45 7.73 1.96
CA ARG A 107 -7.61 7.43 0.78
C ARG A 107 -8.32 6.50 -0.19
N SER A 108 -8.98 5.46 0.32
CA SER A 108 -9.79 4.52 -0.46
C SER A 108 -10.92 5.24 -1.20
N ALA A 109 -11.71 6.03 -0.47
CA ALA A 109 -12.80 6.80 -1.06
C ALA A 109 -12.30 7.73 -2.19
N ALA A 110 -11.16 8.40 -1.98
CA ALA A 110 -10.55 9.25 -2.99
C ALA A 110 -10.00 8.47 -4.19
N ASN A 111 -9.29 7.35 -3.98
CA ASN A 111 -8.73 6.58 -5.08
C ASN A 111 -9.79 5.88 -5.93
N VAL A 112 -10.89 5.41 -5.33
CA VAL A 112 -12.02 4.82 -6.07
C VAL A 112 -12.63 5.86 -7.01
N LEU A 113 -12.83 7.10 -6.56
CA LEU A 113 -13.35 8.18 -7.41
C LEU A 113 -12.45 8.50 -8.61
N ARG A 114 -11.16 8.16 -8.57
CA ARG A 114 -10.20 8.46 -9.65
C ARG A 114 -10.19 7.42 -10.75
N ILE A 115 -10.73 6.22 -10.54
CA ILE A 115 -10.61 5.10 -11.49
C ILE A 115 -11.17 5.50 -12.87
N ASP A 116 -12.37 6.07 -12.91
CA ASP A 116 -13.05 6.45 -14.16
C ASP A 116 -12.35 7.61 -14.89
N ASP A 117 -11.86 8.59 -14.13
CA ASP A 117 -11.13 9.73 -14.68
C ASP A 117 -9.79 9.28 -15.28
N GLU A 118 -9.05 8.41 -14.58
CA GLU A 118 -7.81 7.83 -15.08
C GLU A 118 -8.05 6.94 -16.30
N ARG A 119 -9.12 6.15 -16.32
CA ARG A 119 -9.54 5.35 -17.48
C ARG A 119 -9.80 6.25 -18.68
N THR A 120 -10.58 7.31 -18.50
CA THR A 120 -10.92 8.28 -19.56
C THR A 120 -9.66 8.98 -20.08
N ARG A 121 -8.76 9.41 -19.18
CA ARG A 121 -7.47 10.04 -19.52
C ARG A 121 -6.62 9.11 -20.39
N LEU A 122 -6.46 7.85 -20.00
CA LEU A 122 -5.68 6.86 -20.74
C LEU A 122 -6.31 6.53 -22.11
N GLN A 123 -7.63 6.37 -22.19
CA GLN A 123 -8.32 6.15 -23.46
C GLN A 123 -8.14 7.32 -24.43
N ASN A 124 -8.21 8.56 -23.95
CA ASN A 124 -7.94 9.74 -24.77
C ASN A 124 -6.49 9.81 -25.22
N ARG A 125 -5.55 9.41 -24.35
CA ARG A 125 -4.13 9.34 -24.69
C ARG A 125 -3.85 8.29 -25.78
N ILE A 126 -4.48 7.11 -25.71
CA ILE A 126 -4.42 6.09 -26.76
C ILE A 126 -4.97 6.64 -28.09
N LYS A 127 -6.12 7.33 -28.06
CA LYS A 127 -6.69 7.96 -29.27
C LYS A 127 -5.71 8.96 -29.89
N GLN A 128 -5.06 9.79 -29.06
CA GLN A 128 -4.04 10.75 -29.48
C GLN A 128 -2.85 10.04 -30.12
N PHE A 129 -2.28 9.04 -29.45
CA PHE A 129 -1.15 8.28 -29.98
C PHE A 129 -1.48 7.55 -31.29
N ARG A 130 -2.69 6.98 -31.41
CA ARG A 130 -3.15 6.37 -32.67
C ARG A 130 -3.31 7.40 -33.80
N ALA A 131 -3.61 8.66 -33.49
CA ALA A 131 -3.62 9.74 -34.48
C ALA A 131 -2.20 10.13 -34.90
N GLU A 132 -1.31 10.38 -33.93
CA GLU A 132 0.12 10.67 -34.14
C GLU A 132 0.78 9.57 -35.00
N ARG A 133 0.52 8.30 -34.69
CA ARG A 133 1.01 7.15 -35.47
C ARG A 133 0.67 7.22 -36.96
N ARG A 134 -0.54 7.70 -37.30
CA ARG A 134 -1.00 7.80 -38.70
C ARG A 134 -0.24 8.90 -39.48
N GLU A 135 0.21 9.94 -38.79
CA GLU A 135 1.00 11.03 -39.40
C GLU A 135 2.40 10.55 -39.83
N HIS A 136 2.91 9.51 -39.18
CA HIS A 136 4.21 8.91 -39.49
C HIS A 136 4.16 7.77 -40.53
N GLY A 137 3.09 7.65 -41.34
CA GLY A 137 2.86 6.55 -42.29
C GLY A 137 3.79 6.45 -43.51
N GLY A 138 4.73 7.39 -43.69
CA GLY A 138 5.61 7.48 -44.86
C GLY A 138 6.98 6.78 -44.73
N PRO A 139 7.77 6.72 -45.82
CA PRO A 139 9.16 6.23 -45.79
C PRO A 139 9.99 7.01 -44.76
N GLY A 140 10.61 6.30 -43.81
CA GLY A 140 11.40 6.90 -42.72
C GLY A 140 10.66 7.04 -41.38
N GLY A 141 9.36 6.77 -41.32
CA GLY A 141 8.57 6.88 -40.07
C GLY A 141 8.60 5.66 -39.15
N LEU A 142 9.24 4.56 -39.54
CA LEU A 142 9.18 3.28 -38.82
C LEU A 142 9.65 3.36 -37.36
N GLY A 143 10.75 4.07 -37.08
CA GLY A 143 11.26 4.23 -35.71
C GLY A 143 10.31 5.00 -34.79
N GLU A 144 9.66 6.04 -35.32
CA GLU A 144 8.66 6.82 -34.58
C GLU A 144 7.39 5.99 -34.36
N GLN A 145 6.92 5.27 -35.39
CA GLN A 145 5.78 4.35 -35.24
C GLN A 145 6.03 3.31 -34.14
N MET A 146 7.21 2.69 -34.09
CA MET A 146 7.55 1.74 -33.03
C MET A 146 7.57 2.39 -31.63
N THR A 147 7.99 3.65 -31.53
CA THR A 147 7.96 4.39 -30.26
C THR A 147 6.53 4.72 -29.84
N ILE A 148 5.68 5.12 -30.78
CA ILE A 148 4.27 5.38 -30.52
C ILE A 148 3.52 4.09 -30.19
N ASP A 149 3.81 2.98 -30.87
CA ASP A 149 3.22 1.66 -30.59
C ASP A 149 3.55 1.19 -29.18
N ARG A 150 4.78 1.41 -28.69
CA ARG A 150 5.13 1.18 -27.27
C ARG A 150 4.33 2.06 -26.31
N LYS A 151 4.12 3.34 -26.65
CA LYS A 151 3.29 4.25 -25.83
C LYS A 151 1.83 3.79 -25.78
N ILE A 152 1.29 3.28 -26.90
CA ILE A 152 -0.06 2.70 -26.98
C ILE A 152 -0.15 1.46 -26.10
N ALA A 153 0.75 0.49 -26.29
CA ALA A 153 0.77 -0.75 -25.51
C ALA A 153 0.85 -0.48 -23.99
N ARG A 154 1.74 0.44 -23.58
CA ARG A 154 1.84 0.85 -22.16
C ARG A 154 0.55 1.48 -21.63
N ALA A 155 -0.16 2.27 -22.43
CA ALA A 155 -1.42 2.86 -22.00
C ALA A 155 -2.55 1.83 -21.95
N GLU A 156 -2.52 0.80 -22.82
CA GLU A 156 -3.44 -0.34 -22.80
C GLU A 156 -3.19 -1.21 -21.56
N GLU A 157 -1.94 -1.57 -21.25
CA GLU A 157 -1.58 -2.29 -20.00
C GLU A 157 -2.06 -1.54 -18.74
N LYS A 158 -1.98 -0.21 -18.73
CA LYS A 158 -2.50 0.60 -17.63
C LYS A 158 -4.03 0.55 -17.53
N LEU A 159 -4.75 0.42 -18.65
CA LEU A 159 -6.20 0.22 -18.62
C LEU A 159 -6.56 -1.15 -18.03
N ASP A 160 -5.82 -2.19 -18.40
CA ASP A 160 -5.99 -3.53 -17.83
C ASP A 160 -5.71 -3.53 -16.32
N SER A 161 -4.68 -2.79 -15.89
CA SER A 161 -4.38 -2.60 -14.47
C SER A 161 -5.51 -1.88 -13.72
N LEU A 162 -6.11 -0.82 -14.30
CA LEU A 162 -7.26 -0.14 -13.69
C LEU A 162 -8.46 -1.07 -13.57
N ALA A 163 -8.71 -1.92 -14.58
CA ALA A 163 -9.78 -2.91 -14.53
C ALA A 163 -9.52 -3.98 -13.45
N ALA A 164 -8.26 -4.38 -13.25
CA ALA A 164 -7.88 -5.27 -12.16
C ALA A 164 -8.12 -4.63 -10.79
N VAL A 165 -7.68 -3.38 -10.57
CA VAL A 165 -7.94 -2.63 -9.32
C VAL A 165 -9.44 -2.54 -9.04
N GLU A 166 -10.24 -2.12 -10.02
CA GLU A 166 -11.68 -1.99 -9.89
C GLU A 166 -12.34 -3.33 -9.52
N ARG A 167 -11.98 -4.41 -10.22
CA ARG A 167 -12.46 -5.77 -9.91
C ARG A 167 -12.10 -6.19 -8.49
N THR A 168 -10.90 -5.84 -8.00
CA THR A 168 -10.45 -6.20 -6.66
C THR A 168 -11.20 -5.42 -5.58
N VAL A 169 -11.40 -4.11 -5.75
CA VAL A 169 -11.86 -3.20 -4.68
C VAL A 169 -13.33 -2.76 -4.77
N THR A 170 -14.01 -2.95 -5.90
CA THR A 170 -15.42 -2.57 -6.08
C THR A 170 -16.35 -3.75 -6.36
N ASP A 171 -17.60 -3.64 -5.95
CA ASP A 171 -18.64 -4.61 -6.23
C ASP A 171 -19.23 -4.43 -7.65
N ARG A 172 -20.20 -5.25 -8.01
CA ARG A 172 -20.87 -5.20 -9.33
C ARG A 172 -21.61 -3.90 -9.63
N HIS A 173 -21.84 -3.06 -8.62
CA HIS A 173 -22.49 -1.76 -8.72
C HIS A 173 -21.48 -0.61 -8.80
N GLY A 174 -20.17 -0.91 -8.70
CA GLY A 174 -19.09 0.09 -8.66
C GLY A 174 -18.86 0.66 -7.27
N GLU A 175 -19.50 0.10 -6.23
CA GLU A 175 -19.34 0.56 -4.86
C GLU A 175 -18.15 -0.13 -4.19
N PRO A 176 -17.40 0.52 -3.28
CA PRO A 176 -16.31 -0.12 -2.55
C PRO A 176 -16.76 -1.39 -1.84
N LYS A 177 -16.04 -2.50 -2.03
CA LYS A 177 -16.28 -3.75 -1.30
C LYS A 177 -16.04 -3.54 0.18
N ALA A 178 -16.93 -4.09 1.00
CA ALA A 178 -16.74 -4.11 2.44
C ALA A 178 -15.42 -4.79 2.81
N GLY A 179 -14.65 -4.15 3.68
CA GLY A 179 -13.35 -4.66 4.14
C GLY A 179 -12.23 -4.57 3.10
N LYS A 180 -12.38 -3.82 2.00
CA LYS A 180 -11.28 -3.47 1.10
C LYS A 180 -10.99 -1.97 1.15
N GLN A 181 -9.71 -1.59 1.25
CA GLN A 181 -9.28 -0.18 1.22
C GLN A 181 -8.22 0.04 0.13
N LEU A 182 -8.51 0.87 -0.88
CA LEU A 182 -7.57 1.22 -1.96
C LEU A 182 -6.67 2.38 -1.52
N MET A 183 -5.55 2.07 -0.88
CA MET A 183 -4.68 3.06 -0.25
C MET A 183 -3.74 3.76 -1.24
N LEU A 184 -3.45 3.15 -2.38
CA LEU A 184 -2.62 3.75 -3.43
C LEU A 184 -3.21 3.44 -4.81
N LEU A 185 -3.25 4.45 -5.68
CA LEU A 185 -3.49 4.31 -7.11
C LEU A 185 -2.62 5.31 -7.88
N ASP A 186 -1.52 4.85 -8.46
CA ASP A 186 -0.59 5.68 -9.23
C ASP A 186 -0.42 5.17 -10.66
N THR A 187 -0.83 5.99 -11.62
CA THR A 187 -0.78 5.72 -13.07
C THR A 187 0.31 6.55 -13.78
N SER A 188 1.15 7.28 -13.03
CA SER A 188 2.16 8.20 -13.56
C SER A 188 3.45 7.51 -14.03
N GLY A 189 3.80 6.37 -13.45
CA GLY A 189 5.00 5.57 -13.78
C GLY A 189 4.93 4.87 -15.13
N GLU A 190 5.84 3.94 -15.40
CA GLU A 190 5.72 3.05 -16.56
C GLU A 190 4.54 2.09 -16.41
N ARG A 191 4.35 1.54 -15.21
CA ARG A 191 3.23 0.65 -14.84
C ARG A 191 2.33 1.28 -13.79
N VAL A 192 1.10 0.78 -13.66
CA VAL A 192 0.23 1.16 -12.54
C VAL A 192 0.79 0.56 -11.26
N LYS A 193 0.74 1.33 -10.20
CA LYS A 193 1.05 0.92 -8.84
C LYS A 193 -0.20 1.03 -7.97
N ALA A 194 -0.39 0.07 -7.08
CA ALA A 194 -1.57 0.02 -6.21
C ALA A 194 -1.22 -0.57 -4.85
N ALA A 195 -1.98 -0.16 -3.82
CA ALA A 195 -1.95 -0.80 -2.51
C ALA A 195 -3.37 -1.04 -2.06
N VAL A 196 -3.69 -2.28 -1.71
CA VAL A 196 -5.05 -2.71 -1.36
C VAL A 196 -5.00 -3.45 -0.04
N ALA A 197 -5.81 -3.01 0.91
CA ALA A 197 -5.94 -3.65 2.21
C ALA A 197 -7.16 -4.58 2.30
N ASN A 198 -7.03 -5.59 3.16
CA ASN A 198 -8.10 -6.40 3.71
C ASN A 198 -8.31 -6.02 5.18
N GLY A 199 -9.54 -5.72 5.58
CA GLY A 199 -9.86 -5.22 6.92
C GLY A 199 -9.79 -3.69 7.03
N ASP A 200 -9.85 -3.18 8.26
CA ASP A 200 -9.81 -1.75 8.57
C ASP A 200 -8.43 -1.36 9.09
N VAL A 201 -7.55 -0.89 8.21
CA VAL A 201 -6.17 -0.48 8.56
C VAL A 201 -6.15 0.70 9.52
N ASP A 202 -7.23 1.48 9.61
CA ASP A 202 -7.33 2.64 10.51
C ASP A 202 -7.57 2.22 11.97
N LYS A 203 -7.98 0.97 12.21
CA LYS A 203 -8.38 0.49 13.56
C LYS A 203 -7.85 -0.88 13.96
N ALA A 204 -7.35 -1.67 13.01
CA ALA A 204 -6.83 -3.00 13.32
C ALA A 204 -5.72 -2.90 14.38
N ASP A 205 -5.72 -3.82 15.35
CA ASP A 205 -4.69 -3.93 16.37
C ASP A 205 -3.39 -4.47 15.76
N ASN A 206 -3.51 -5.35 14.76
CA ASN A 206 -2.41 -5.99 14.04
C ASN A 206 -2.51 -5.66 12.55
N VAL A 207 -1.45 -5.10 11.95
CA VAL A 207 -1.41 -4.72 10.53
C VAL A 207 -0.19 -5.34 9.86
N ALA A 208 -0.39 -6.15 8.84
CA ALA A 208 0.71 -6.65 8.01
C ALA A 208 0.72 -6.01 6.62
N VAL A 209 1.91 -5.63 6.14
CA VAL A 209 2.10 -5.12 4.78
C VAL A 209 2.98 -6.07 4.01
N PHE A 210 2.41 -6.65 2.96
CA PHE A 210 3.06 -7.56 2.04
C PHE A 210 3.62 -6.80 0.82
N THR A 211 4.92 -6.97 0.58
CA THR A 211 5.63 -6.45 -0.60
C THR A 211 6.08 -7.62 -1.50
N PRO A 212 5.48 -7.77 -2.69
CA PRO A 212 5.80 -8.87 -3.61
C PRO A 212 7.07 -8.59 -4.43
N GLY A 213 7.57 -9.62 -5.11
CA GLY A 213 8.83 -9.59 -5.85
C GLY A 213 8.74 -9.31 -7.36
N MET A 214 9.72 -9.84 -8.10
CA MET A 214 9.83 -9.66 -9.55
C MET A 214 8.60 -10.21 -10.29
N ASN A 215 8.36 -9.71 -11.50
CA ASN A 215 7.22 -10.08 -12.36
C ASN A 215 5.83 -9.76 -11.80
N SER A 216 5.73 -9.25 -10.57
CA SER A 216 4.47 -8.79 -10.02
C SER A 216 3.98 -7.55 -10.75
N ARG A 217 2.72 -7.58 -11.19
CA ARG A 217 2.03 -6.43 -11.79
C ARG A 217 0.60 -6.31 -11.26
N VAL A 218 0.06 -5.10 -11.37
CA VAL A 218 -1.31 -4.80 -10.91
C VAL A 218 -2.35 -5.54 -11.75
N ASP A 219 -2.18 -5.59 -13.07
CA ASP A 219 -3.08 -6.26 -14.00
C ASP A 219 -3.08 -7.79 -13.86
N THR A 220 -1.92 -8.39 -13.54
CA THR A 220 -1.76 -9.86 -13.52
C THR A 220 -1.84 -10.49 -12.14
N ASN A 221 -1.38 -9.82 -11.07
CA ASN A 221 -1.16 -10.48 -9.78
C ASN A 221 -1.89 -9.84 -8.59
N LEU A 222 -2.35 -8.59 -8.69
CA LEU A 222 -2.90 -7.88 -7.52
C LEU A 222 -4.07 -8.64 -6.88
N ASP A 223 -4.98 -9.16 -7.69
CA ASP A 223 -6.19 -9.85 -7.21
C ASP A 223 -5.86 -11.13 -6.44
N ASP A 224 -4.85 -11.87 -6.89
CA ASP A 224 -4.38 -13.10 -6.24
C ASP A 224 -3.67 -12.77 -4.93
N TYR A 225 -2.74 -11.81 -4.92
CA TYR A 225 -2.05 -11.40 -3.68
C TYR A 225 -3.01 -10.82 -2.64
N VAL A 226 -4.05 -10.10 -3.06
CA VAL A 226 -5.09 -9.61 -2.14
C VAL A 226 -5.90 -10.76 -1.55
N GLN A 227 -6.09 -11.86 -2.28
CA GLN A 227 -6.73 -13.08 -1.76
C GLN A 227 -5.80 -13.84 -0.81
N ASP A 228 -4.52 -14.00 -1.15
CA ASP A 228 -3.53 -14.68 -0.30
C ASP A 228 -3.39 -13.95 1.05
N THR A 229 -3.27 -12.62 1.02
CA THR A 229 -3.20 -11.81 2.25
C THR A 229 -4.53 -11.77 3.02
N ASP A 230 -5.68 -12.02 2.37
CA ASP A 230 -6.97 -12.17 3.05
C ASP A 230 -7.09 -13.54 3.73
N ALA A 231 -6.48 -14.59 3.15
CA ALA A 231 -6.32 -15.90 3.80
C ALA A 231 -5.42 -15.79 5.03
N LEU A 232 -4.24 -15.17 4.90
CA LEU A 232 -3.33 -14.91 6.01
C LEU A 232 -4.00 -14.12 7.14
N LYS A 233 -4.80 -13.09 6.80
CA LYS A 233 -5.61 -12.34 7.77
C LYS A 233 -6.55 -13.26 8.54
N ARG A 234 -7.32 -14.11 7.85
CA ARG A 234 -8.28 -15.03 8.48
C ARG A 234 -7.58 -16.05 9.37
N HIS A 235 -6.42 -16.54 8.93
CA HIS A 235 -5.59 -17.45 9.72
C HIS A 235 -5.10 -16.79 11.02
N ALA A 236 -4.60 -15.56 10.95
CA ALA A 236 -4.22 -14.78 12.13
C ALA A 236 -5.41 -14.56 13.10
N GLU A 237 -6.61 -14.28 12.58
CA GLU A 237 -7.83 -14.18 13.38
C GLU A 237 -8.21 -15.51 14.06
N ASP A 238 -8.03 -16.65 13.37
CA ASP A 238 -8.22 -17.98 13.95
C ASP A 238 -7.22 -18.27 15.07
N GLU A 239 -5.96 -17.83 14.93
CA GLU A 239 -4.94 -17.96 15.96
C GLU A 239 -5.24 -17.08 17.20
N LEU A 240 -5.68 -15.83 17.00
CA LEU A 240 -6.18 -14.98 18.10
C LEU A 240 -7.33 -15.65 18.85
N VAL A 241 -8.24 -16.33 18.15
CA VAL A 241 -9.33 -17.10 18.77
C VAL A 241 -8.78 -18.20 19.67
N ARG A 242 -7.77 -18.95 19.23
CA ARG A 242 -7.15 -20.04 20.00
C ARG A 242 -6.42 -19.53 21.24
N GLU A 243 -5.81 -18.36 21.14
CA GLU A 243 -5.14 -17.69 22.26
C GLU A 243 -6.10 -16.93 23.19
N ASN A 244 -7.41 -17.02 22.96
CA ASN A 244 -8.42 -16.30 23.73
C ASN A 244 -8.26 -14.76 23.66
N ARG A 245 -7.80 -14.25 22.51
CA ARG A 245 -7.59 -12.84 22.15
C ARG A 245 -8.62 -12.32 21.13
N ARG A 246 -9.86 -12.84 21.17
CA ARG A 246 -10.96 -12.52 20.23
C ARG A 246 -11.34 -11.02 20.14
N GLY A 247 -10.85 -10.20 21.06
CA GLY A 247 -11.08 -8.76 21.06
C GLY A 247 -10.15 -8.00 20.11
N GLU A 248 -9.09 -8.65 19.62
CA GLU A 248 -8.13 -8.06 18.71
C GLU A 248 -8.51 -8.27 17.25
N SER A 249 -8.07 -7.34 16.41
CA SER A 249 -8.43 -7.25 15.01
C SER A 249 -7.19 -7.22 14.12
N VAL A 250 -7.33 -7.76 12.91
CA VAL A 250 -6.23 -7.92 11.94
C VAL A 250 -6.58 -7.22 10.64
N ALA A 251 -5.62 -6.53 10.05
CA ALA A 251 -5.67 -6.07 8.67
C ALA A 251 -4.39 -6.48 7.92
N THR A 252 -4.52 -6.73 6.62
CA THR A 252 -3.38 -7.00 5.73
C THR A 252 -3.40 -6.05 4.56
N VAL A 253 -2.24 -5.71 4.02
CA VAL A 253 -2.08 -4.79 2.89
C VAL A 253 -1.17 -5.42 1.84
N THR A 254 -1.67 -5.61 0.62
CA THR A 254 -0.82 -5.89 -0.53
C THR A 254 -0.31 -4.58 -1.09
N TRP A 255 1.00 -4.33 -0.99
CA TRP A 255 1.65 -3.10 -1.45
C TRP A 255 2.45 -3.33 -2.74
N LEU A 256 1.87 -2.95 -3.87
CA LEU A 256 2.54 -2.84 -5.18
C LEU A 256 2.83 -1.36 -5.50
N GLY A 257 3.54 -0.68 -4.59
CA GLY A 257 3.86 0.75 -4.67
C GLY A 257 5.18 1.09 -5.38
N TYR A 258 5.83 0.09 -5.98
CA TYR A 258 7.07 0.21 -6.75
C TYR A 258 6.96 -0.49 -8.10
N GLU A 259 8.03 -0.51 -8.90
CA GLU A 259 8.04 -1.14 -10.23
C GLU A 259 8.96 -2.36 -10.24
N PRO A 260 8.49 -3.54 -9.79
CA PRO A 260 9.34 -4.73 -9.70
C PRO A 260 10.03 -5.04 -11.04
N PRO A 261 11.28 -5.54 -11.01
CA PRO A 261 11.96 -6.02 -12.20
C PRO A 261 11.10 -7.02 -12.97
N GLN A 262 11.21 -6.99 -14.31
CA GLN A 262 10.46 -7.88 -15.20
C GLN A 262 11.44 -8.76 -15.95
N THR A 263 11.23 -10.08 -15.91
CA THR A 263 12.05 -11.03 -16.67
C THR A 263 11.63 -10.99 -18.13
N ASN A 264 12.51 -10.49 -19.00
CA ASN A 264 12.30 -10.54 -20.45
C ASN A 264 13.19 -11.63 -21.08
N PRO A 265 12.79 -12.24 -22.21
CA PRO A 265 13.59 -13.22 -22.93
C PRO A 265 15.02 -12.74 -23.28
N ASP A 266 15.20 -11.42 -23.44
CA ASP A 266 16.46 -10.79 -23.83
C ASP A 266 17.30 -10.25 -22.65
N GLY A 267 16.85 -10.37 -21.39
CA GLY A 267 17.61 -9.82 -20.28
C GLY A 267 16.88 -9.81 -18.93
N VAL A 268 17.00 -10.91 -18.20
CA VAL A 268 16.77 -10.97 -16.74
C VAL A 268 17.85 -10.18 -15.99
N PHE A 269 19.03 -10.01 -16.60
CA PHE A 269 20.24 -9.63 -15.87
C PHE A 269 20.31 -8.16 -15.44
N GLU A 270 19.99 -7.16 -16.27
CA GLU A 270 20.37 -5.76 -15.95
C GLU A 270 19.59 -5.17 -14.75
N ALA A 271 18.27 -5.34 -14.70
CA ALA A 271 17.45 -4.81 -13.59
C ALA A 271 17.71 -5.55 -12.26
N VAL A 272 17.97 -6.85 -12.34
CA VAL A 272 18.33 -7.69 -11.18
C VAL A 272 19.76 -7.43 -10.73
N VAL A 273 20.68 -7.10 -11.65
CA VAL A 273 22.06 -6.75 -11.34
C VAL A 273 22.19 -5.34 -10.78
N THR A 274 21.34 -4.39 -11.17
CA THR A 274 21.50 -3.00 -10.69
C THR A 274 20.94 -2.82 -9.28
N GLY A 275 19.76 -3.36 -8.97
CA GLY A 275 19.08 -3.14 -7.68
C GLY A 275 18.24 -1.86 -7.64
N ASP A 276 18.33 -1.05 -8.70
CA ASP A 276 17.70 0.26 -8.88
C ASP A 276 16.23 0.35 -8.47
N SER A 277 15.44 -0.68 -8.79
CA SER A 277 14.00 -0.67 -8.49
C SER A 277 13.74 -0.79 -6.98
N ALA A 278 14.51 -1.62 -6.29
CA ALA A 278 14.40 -1.79 -4.85
C ALA A 278 14.84 -0.52 -4.12
N GLU A 279 15.97 0.08 -4.51
CA GLU A 279 16.45 1.35 -3.94
C GLU A 279 15.44 2.50 -4.16
N LYS A 280 14.80 2.59 -5.33
CA LYS A 280 13.77 3.61 -5.63
C LYS A 280 12.41 3.30 -4.98
N GLY A 281 12.19 2.06 -4.56
CA GLY A 281 10.98 1.60 -3.87
C GLY A 281 11.06 1.81 -2.36
N ALA A 282 12.24 1.58 -1.77
CA ALA A 282 12.52 1.64 -0.34
C ALA A 282 11.99 2.90 0.38
N PRO A 283 12.30 4.14 -0.06
CA PRO A 283 11.78 5.33 0.62
C PRO A 283 10.26 5.45 0.56
N LYS A 284 9.63 4.98 -0.53
CA LYS A 284 8.15 5.00 -0.68
C LYS A 284 7.50 3.97 0.23
N LEU A 285 8.14 2.82 0.41
CA LEU A 285 7.68 1.79 1.33
C LEU A 285 7.80 2.26 2.79
N ALA A 286 8.93 2.89 3.15
CA ALA A 286 9.11 3.51 4.46
C ALA A 286 8.05 4.62 4.73
N GLU A 287 7.80 5.50 3.76
CA GLU A 287 6.72 6.50 3.87
C GLU A 287 5.34 5.87 4.00
N PHE A 288 5.09 4.74 3.34
CA PHE A 288 3.83 4.00 3.46
C PHE A 288 3.63 3.44 4.87
N TYR A 289 4.64 2.80 5.46
CA TYR A 289 4.61 2.34 6.86
C TYR A 289 4.34 3.49 7.82
N ASN A 290 5.13 4.55 7.71
CA ASN A 290 4.96 5.77 8.52
C ASN A 290 3.58 6.41 8.31
N GLY A 291 3.02 6.27 7.10
CA GLY A 291 1.69 6.73 6.73
C GLY A 291 0.56 6.04 7.48
N ILE A 292 0.70 4.73 7.73
CA ILE A 292 -0.25 3.96 8.52
C ILE A 292 -0.23 4.49 9.96
N ASP A 293 0.94 4.54 10.60
CA ASP A 293 1.09 4.98 12.00
C ASP A 293 0.60 6.43 12.19
N ALA A 294 1.09 7.36 11.38
CA ALA A 294 0.76 8.79 11.52
C ALA A 294 -0.72 9.11 11.34
N SER A 295 -1.47 8.28 10.62
CA SER A 295 -2.91 8.48 10.39
C SER A 295 -3.79 8.06 11.56
N ARG A 296 -3.20 7.36 12.55
CA ARG A 296 -3.89 6.74 13.67
C ARG A 296 -3.67 7.49 14.98
N ALA A 297 -4.49 7.16 15.98
CA ALA A 297 -4.34 7.67 17.34
C ALA A 297 -3.47 6.75 18.22
N ASP A 298 -3.38 5.49 17.82
CA ASP A 298 -2.72 4.37 18.46
C ASP A 298 -1.77 3.70 17.44
N ASN A 299 -0.64 3.20 17.94
CA ASN A 299 0.33 2.45 17.12
C ASN A 299 -0.18 1.00 16.99
N PRO A 300 -0.47 0.49 15.77
CA PRO A 300 -0.77 -0.91 15.58
C PRO A 300 0.50 -1.75 15.75
N HIS A 301 0.35 -3.04 16.06
CA HIS A 301 1.43 -4.01 15.89
C HIS A 301 1.66 -4.23 14.39
N MET A 302 2.77 -3.70 13.85
CA MET A 302 3.01 -3.63 12.41
C MET A 302 4.04 -4.66 11.95
N THR A 303 3.64 -5.53 11.03
CA THR A 303 4.50 -6.55 10.43
C THR A 303 4.81 -6.25 8.97
N ALA A 304 6.08 -6.23 8.59
CA ALA A 304 6.54 -6.10 7.21
C ALA A 304 6.85 -7.48 6.63
N LEU A 305 6.20 -7.86 5.53
CA LEU A 305 6.39 -9.14 4.86
C LEU A 305 6.93 -8.94 3.43
N GLY A 306 8.18 -9.32 3.19
CA GLY A 306 8.85 -9.11 1.91
C GLY A 306 9.15 -10.42 1.19
N HIS A 307 8.61 -10.59 -0.02
CA HIS A 307 8.87 -11.75 -0.87
C HIS A 307 9.87 -11.44 -1.97
N SER A 308 10.89 -12.27 -2.15
CA SER A 308 11.77 -12.19 -3.32
C SER A 308 12.33 -10.77 -3.51
N TRP A 309 12.18 -10.10 -4.65
CA TRP A 309 12.65 -8.71 -4.79
C TRP A 309 11.99 -7.69 -3.84
N GLY A 310 10.82 -8.03 -3.32
CA GLY A 310 10.15 -7.27 -2.28
C GLY A 310 10.88 -7.35 -0.94
N SER A 311 11.57 -8.47 -0.64
CA SER A 311 12.42 -8.60 0.56
C SER A 311 13.59 -7.62 0.51
N LEU A 312 14.23 -7.45 -0.65
CA LEU A 312 15.31 -6.48 -0.85
C LEU A 312 14.82 -5.04 -0.73
N THR A 313 13.66 -4.75 -1.33
CA THR A 313 13.01 -3.43 -1.25
C THR A 313 12.65 -3.09 0.21
N GLN A 314 12.11 -4.07 0.95
CA GLN A 314 11.81 -3.96 2.37
C GLN A 314 13.09 -3.81 3.20
N GLY A 315 14.13 -4.59 2.93
CA GLY A 315 15.41 -4.52 3.64
C GLY A 315 16.05 -3.14 3.54
N TYR A 316 16.10 -2.55 2.33
CA TYR A 316 16.53 -1.16 2.17
C TYR A 316 15.63 -0.16 2.90
N ALA A 317 14.31 -0.36 2.89
CA ALA A 317 13.39 0.52 3.61
C ALA A 317 13.67 0.49 5.12
N LEU A 318 13.86 -0.69 5.70
CA LEU A 318 14.09 -0.90 7.13
C LEU A 318 15.51 -0.52 7.56
N ARG A 319 16.52 -0.66 6.69
CA ARG A 319 17.92 -0.27 6.98
C ARG A 319 18.12 1.24 6.91
N ASP A 320 17.62 1.89 5.85
CA ASP A 320 17.97 3.28 5.52
C ASP A 320 17.00 4.31 6.11
N HIS A 321 15.86 3.87 6.62
CA HIS A 321 14.83 4.74 7.16
C HIS A 321 14.30 4.23 8.50
N GLU A 322 13.92 5.18 9.34
CA GLU A 322 13.09 4.91 10.51
C GLU A 322 11.69 4.52 10.02
N THR A 323 11.24 3.36 10.48
CA THR A 323 9.90 2.84 10.22
C THR A 323 9.23 2.51 11.56
N GLY A 324 7.90 2.59 11.62
CA GLY A 324 7.12 2.11 12.78
C GLY A 324 6.88 0.60 12.73
N VAL A 325 7.76 -0.19 12.10
CA VAL A 325 7.59 -1.63 11.93
C VAL A 325 8.09 -2.36 13.18
N ASP A 326 7.25 -3.21 13.75
CA ASP A 326 7.58 -4.00 14.94
C ASP A 326 8.19 -5.36 14.59
N GLU A 327 7.76 -5.97 13.48
CA GLU A 327 8.20 -7.31 13.05
C GLU A 327 8.55 -7.32 11.56
N ALA A 328 9.63 -8.01 11.16
CA ALA A 328 10.03 -8.11 9.76
C ALA A 328 10.24 -9.57 9.32
N GLY A 329 9.45 -10.00 8.33
CA GLY A 329 9.59 -11.30 7.68
C GLY A 329 10.13 -11.19 6.26
N PHE A 330 11.12 -12.03 5.93
CA PHE A 330 11.74 -12.12 4.60
C PHE A 330 11.67 -13.55 4.07
N PHE A 331 11.18 -13.76 2.84
CA PHE A 331 11.02 -15.13 2.33
C PHE A 331 11.26 -15.23 0.84
N GLY A 332 11.87 -16.34 0.43
CA GLY A 332 12.42 -16.51 -0.92
C GLY A 332 13.38 -15.37 -1.30
N SER A 333 14.13 -14.86 -0.33
CA SER A 333 14.89 -13.62 -0.45
C SER A 333 16.19 -13.83 -1.22
N PRO A 334 16.53 -12.98 -2.21
CA PRO A 334 17.88 -12.95 -2.80
C PRO A 334 18.89 -12.16 -1.94
N GLY A 335 18.46 -11.60 -0.80
CA GLY A 335 19.23 -10.70 0.05
C GLY A 335 18.37 -9.54 0.56
N ILE A 336 18.81 -8.89 1.64
CA ILE A 336 18.07 -7.79 2.31
C ILE A 336 18.85 -6.47 2.33
N GLY A 337 19.96 -6.38 1.59
CA GLY A 337 20.80 -5.19 1.52
C GLY A 337 21.74 -5.00 2.70
N THR A 338 21.87 -5.99 3.58
CA THR A 338 22.79 -5.99 4.74
C THR A 338 23.31 -7.41 4.98
N ASP A 339 24.40 -7.52 5.74
CA ASP A 339 25.00 -8.77 6.19
C ASP A 339 24.53 -9.20 7.58
N SER A 340 23.70 -8.40 8.26
CA SER A 340 23.10 -8.73 9.56
C SER A 340 21.70 -8.10 9.73
N GLY A 341 20.79 -8.88 10.33
CA GLY A 341 19.47 -8.38 10.74
C GLY A 341 19.54 -7.27 11.80
N GLU A 342 20.64 -7.18 12.55
CA GLU A 342 20.86 -6.12 13.56
C GLU A 342 21.06 -4.73 12.94
N GLU A 343 21.31 -4.63 11.64
CA GLU A 343 21.42 -3.35 10.92
C GLU A 343 20.06 -2.80 10.46
N LEU A 344 18.97 -3.55 10.64
CA LEU A 344 17.63 -3.10 10.33
C LEU A 344 17.08 -2.27 11.50
N ASN A 345 16.34 -1.20 11.20
CA ASN A 345 15.61 -0.41 12.19
C ASN A 345 14.31 -1.13 12.61
N VAL A 346 14.45 -2.33 13.15
CA VAL A 346 13.41 -3.21 13.71
C VAL A 346 13.87 -3.64 15.10
N PRO A 347 12.98 -3.87 16.08
CA PRO A 347 13.38 -4.37 17.39
C PRO A 347 14.27 -5.63 17.32
N GLU A 348 15.20 -5.73 18.27
CA GLU A 348 16.13 -6.87 18.35
C GLU A 348 15.36 -8.18 18.59
N ASN A 349 15.64 -9.23 17.80
CA ASN A 349 14.95 -10.54 17.80
C ASN A 349 13.54 -10.54 17.17
N HIS A 350 13.21 -9.52 16.37
CA HIS A 350 11.91 -9.40 15.69
C HIS A 350 12.06 -9.48 14.15
N VAL A 351 13.10 -10.20 13.71
CA VAL A 351 13.41 -10.41 12.29
C VAL A 351 13.39 -11.90 11.99
N TYR A 352 12.67 -12.30 10.94
CA TYR A 352 12.41 -13.69 10.58
C TYR A 352 12.70 -13.95 9.10
N ALA A 353 13.15 -15.15 8.79
CA ALA A 353 13.36 -15.58 7.42
C ALA A 353 12.84 -17.00 7.13
N TRP A 354 12.36 -17.21 5.91
CA TRP A 354 11.99 -18.53 5.39
C TRP A 354 12.68 -18.79 4.04
N GLU A 355 13.26 -19.97 3.91
CA GLU A 355 13.76 -20.49 2.64
C GLU A 355 13.15 -21.86 2.38
N ALA A 356 12.29 -21.95 1.38
CA ALA A 356 11.66 -23.19 0.96
C ALA A 356 12.64 -24.05 0.17
N ARG A 357 12.53 -25.37 0.32
CA ARG A 357 13.25 -26.31 -0.56
C ARG A 357 12.90 -26.01 -2.03
N GLU A 358 13.88 -26.20 -2.92
CA GLU A 358 13.73 -25.95 -4.36
C GLU A 358 13.52 -24.47 -4.74
N ASP A 359 13.75 -23.53 -3.83
CA ASP A 359 13.81 -22.10 -4.16
C ASP A 359 15.11 -21.76 -4.90
N ALA A 360 15.00 -21.67 -6.23
CA ALA A 360 16.12 -21.36 -7.11
C ALA A 360 16.62 -19.90 -7.02
N VAL A 361 15.87 -18.98 -6.38
CA VAL A 361 16.21 -17.56 -6.29
C VAL A 361 17.14 -17.27 -5.12
N ALA A 362 16.92 -17.92 -3.98
CA ALA A 362 17.84 -17.89 -2.84
C ALA A 362 19.23 -18.44 -3.21
N ASN A 363 19.32 -19.23 -4.29
CA ASN A 363 20.52 -19.93 -4.71
C ASN A 363 21.18 -19.37 -5.99
N ILE A 364 20.84 -18.16 -6.47
CA ILE A 364 21.44 -17.59 -7.70
C ILE A 364 22.87 -17.08 -7.42
N PRO A 365 23.94 -17.71 -7.98
CA PRO A 365 25.31 -17.29 -7.72
C PRO A 365 25.59 -15.87 -8.20
N GLY A 366 26.16 -15.03 -7.33
CA GLY A 366 26.53 -13.64 -7.62
C GLY A 366 25.41 -12.60 -7.47
N VAL A 367 24.15 -13.02 -7.30
CA VAL A 367 23.04 -12.12 -6.90
C VAL A 367 23.01 -11.99 -5.38
N VAL A 368 23.14 -13.12 -4.66
CA VAL A 368 23.20 -13.13 -3.19
C VAL A 368 24.36 -12.26 -2.70
N GLU A 369 25.59 -12.56 -3.11
CA GLU A 369 26.80 -11.79 -2.72
C GLU A 369 26.73 -10.27 -2.94
N ARG A 370 25.85 -9.79 -3.83
CA ARG A 370 25.68 -8.36 -4.10
C ARG A 370 24.76 -7.67 -3.10
N TYR A 371 23.75 -8.38 -2.60
CA TYR A 371 22.69 -7.82 -1.75
C TYR A 371 22.81 -8.27 -0.29
N GLY A 372 23.98 -8.75 0.09
CA GLY A 372 24.35 -9.17 1.43
C GLY A 372 24.63 -10.67 1.52
N LYS A 373 24.97 -11.15 2.70
CA LYS A 373 24.99 -12.60 2.98
C LYS A 373 23.62 -13.22 2.76
N ASP A 374 23.59 -14.54 2.54
CA ASP A 374 22.34 -15.29 2.56
C ASP A 374 21.58 -15.00 3.85
N VAL A 375 20.29 -14.69 3.73
CA VAL A 375 19.45 -14.19 4.83
C VAL A 375 19.37 -15.21 5.95
N VAL A 376 19.32 -16.52 5.62
CA VAL A 376 19.24 -17.58 6.64
C VAL A 376 20.57 -17.83 7.37
N GLU A 377 21.67 -17.23 6.89
CA GLU A 377 22.99 -17.29 7.52
C GLU A 377 23.32 -16.04 8.36
N GLN A 378 22.43 -15.04 8.41
CA GLN A 378 22.72 -13.77 9.07
C GLN A 378 22.46 -13.80 10.58
N ASP A 379 23.34 -13.13 11.34
CA ASP A 379 23.12 -12.86 12.75
C ASP A 379 21.91 -11.90 12.93
N GLY A 380 21.15 -12.10 14.00
CA GLY A 380 19.97 -11.27 14.33
C GLY A 380 18.68 -11.67 13.60
N ILE A 381 18.69 -12.78 12.84
CA ILE A 381 17.52 -13.28 12.10
C ILE A 381 17.11 -14.66 12.61
N HIS A 382 15.82 -14.83 12.89
CA HIS A 382 15.23 -16.13 13.20
C HIS A 382 14.90 -16.88 11.91
N HIS A 383 15.64 -17.96 11.64
CA HIS A 383 15.28 -18.88 10.56
C HIS A 383 14.07 -19.72 10.98
N MET A 384 13.01 -19.65 10.20
CA MET A 384 11.73 -20.30 10.45
C MET A 384 11.56 -21.49 9.50
N SER A 385 10.99 -22.60 10.00
CA SER A 385 10.81 -23.80 9.19
C SER A 385 9.77 -23.61 8.07
N THR A 386 10.02 -24.29 6.96
CA THR A 386 9.10 -24.45 5.83
C THR A 386 8.57 -25.88 5.70
N GLU A 387 8.91 -26.78 6.63
CA GLU A 387 8.54 -28.20 6.58
C GLU A 387 7.16 -28.46 7.18
N GLU A 388 6.50 -29.55 6.77
CA GLU A 388 5.21 -29.96 7.36
C GLU A 388 5.31 -30.08 8.89
N TYR A 389 4.28 -29.56 9.57
CA TYR A 389 4.25 -29.45 11.02
C TYR A 389 2.83 -29.66 11.56
N GLU A 390 2.73 -30.12 12.81
CA GLU A 390 1.45 -30.30 13.53
C GLU A 390 1.36 -29.27 14.68
N PRO A 391 0.73 -28.09 14.48
CA PRO A 391 0.67 -27.04 15.50
C PRO A 391 -0.10 -27.42 16.76
N ALA A 392 -1.15 -28.23 16.59
CA ALA A 392 -1.95 -28.76 17.68
C ALA A 392 -2.63 -30.06 17.24
N PRO A 393 -3.09 -30.90 18.19
CA PRO A 393 -3.75 -32.16 17.87
C PRO A 393 -4.89 -31.99 16.85
N GLY A 394 -4.72 -32.61 15.69
CA GLY A 394 -5.72 -32.59 14.60
C GLY A 394 -5.65 -31.36 13.68
N GLN A 395 -4.60 -30.56 13.77
CA GLN A 395 -4.19 -29.62 12.71
C GLN A 395 -3.06 -30.24 11.88
N SER A 396 -2.82 -29.72 10.69
CA SER A 396 -1.56 -29.96 9.97
C SER A 396 -1.27 -28.73 9.12
N THR A 397 0.00 -28.43 8.94
CA THR A 397 0.46 -27.48 7.93
C THR A 397 1.22 -28.21 6.84
N GLU A 398 1.10 -27.76 5.60
CA GLU A 398 1.87 -28.34 4.49
C GLU A 398 3.22 -27.66 4.36
N ALA A 399 4.20 -28.41 3.86
CA ALA A 399 5.50 -27.85 3.55
C ALA A 399 5.39 -26.80 2.43
N SER A 400 6.19 -25.75 2.51
CA SER A 400 6.38 -24.80 1.42
C SER A 400 7.46 -25.32 0.48
N THR A 401 7.13 -25.50 -0.80
CA THR A 401 8.09 -25.98 -1.82
C THR A 401 8.20 -25.02 -2.99
N GLY A 402 9.40 -24.49 -3.23
CA GLY A 402 9.67 -23.59 -4.33
C GLY A 402 9.28 -22.13 -4.07
N HIS A 403 9.65 -21.28 -5.01
CA HIS A 403 9.78 -19.84 -4.79
C HIS A 403 8.46 -19.08 -4.52
N SER A 404 7.30 -19.64 -4.86
CA SER A 404 6.00 -18.93 -4.76
C SER A 404 5.02 -19.60 -3.81
N GLU A 405 5.51 -20.48 -2.93
CA GLU A 405 4.70 -21.35 -2.09
C GLU A 405 4.86 -21.02 -0.61
N TYR A 406 4.94 -19.74 -0.25
CA TYR A 406 5.11 -19.30 1.15
C TYR A 406 3.80 -18.80 1.81
N MET A 407 2.74 -18.58 1.02
CA MET A 407 1.44 -18.07 1.50
C MET A 407 0.26 -18.70 0.73
N LYS A 408 0.46 -19.88 0.15
CA LYS A 408 -0.62 -20.58 -0.53
C LYS A 408 -1.46 -21.33 0.50
N SER A 409 -2.77 -21.06 0.48
CA SER A 409 -3.77 -21.89 1.16
C SER A 409 -4.55 -22.70 0.12
N GLU A 410 -4.51 -24.03 0.17
CA GLU A 410 -5.42 -24.86 -0.64
C GLU A 410 -6.70 -25.17 0.14
N ARG A 411 -7.85 -24.80 -0.43
CA ARG A 411 -9.14 -25.31 0.02
C ARG A 411 -9.46 -26.60 -0.74
N SER A 412 -9.03 -27.74 -0.22
CA SER A 412 -9.40 -29.05 -0.75
C SER A 412 -10.94 -29.18 -0.85
N GLN A 413 -11.45 -29.55 -2.02
CA GLN A 413 -12.89 -29.79 -2.21
C GLN A 413 -13.35 -30.93 -1.28
N GLY A 414 -14.08 -30.58 -0.23
CA GLY A 414 -14.68 -31.53 0.70
C GLY A 414 -14.07 -31.56 2.11
N GLN A 415 -13.02 -30.78 2.39
CA GLN A 415 -12.54 -30.56 3.76
C GLN A 415 -13.20 -29.33 4.40
N SER A 416 -13.48 -29.42 5.71
CA SER A 416 -14.12 -28.34 6.48
C SER A 416 -13.15 -27.26 6.95
N SER A 417 -11.84 -27.51 6.88
CA SER A 417 -10.76 -26.60 7.28
C SER A 417 -9.81 -26.34 6.12
N GLU A 418 -9.34 -25.10 5.98
CA GLU A 418 -8.22 -24.76 5.09
C GLU A 418 -6.94 -25.40 5.65
N VAL A 419 -6.12 -25.97 4.78
CA VAL A 419 -4.77 -26.43 5.13
C VAL A 419 -3.82 -25.32 4.74
N TYR A 420 -3.10 -24.79 5.72
CA TYR A 420 -2.17 -23.68 5.54
C TYR A 420 -0.74 -24.20 5.40
N GLN A 421 0.10 -23.44 4.73
CA GLN A 421 1.53 -23.76 4.71
C GLN A 421 2.20 -23.43 6.05
N THR A 422 3.28 -24.13 6.39
CA THR A 422 4.01 -23.89 7.64
C THR A 422 4.57 -22.46 7.72
N SER A 423 5.02 -21.92 6.58
CA SER A 423 5.46 -20.53 6.50
C SER A 423 4.32 -19.54 6.74
N GLU A 424 3.16 -19.74 6.12
CA GLU A 424 1.96 -18.92 6.36
C GLU A 424 1.49 -18.99 7.81
N TYR A 425 1.52 -20.18 8.42
CA TYR A 425 1.24 -20.36 9.86
C TYR A 425 2.19 -19.51 10.71
N ALA A 426 3.51 -19.62 10.49
CA ALA A 426 4.48 -18.83 11.22
C ALA A 426 4.28 -17.32 11.01
N MET A 427 3.97 -16.88 9.78
CA MET A 427 3.63 -15.49 9.48
C MET A 427 2.39 -15.02 10.23
N ALA A 428 1.31 -15.82 10.26
CA ALA A 428 0.09 -15.50 10.98
C ALA A 428 0.34 -15.34 12.49
N ARG A 429 1.19 -16.19 13.06
CA ARG A 429 1.63 -16.17 14.47
C ARG A 429 2.47 -14.93 14.79
N ILE A 430 3.44 -14.59 13.93
CA ILE A 430 4.27 -13.38 14.06
C ILE A 430 3.40 -12.12 13.98
N MET A 431 2.47 -12.06 13.02
CA MET A 431 1.60 -10.89 12.82
C MET A 431 0.78 -10.51 14.04
N ILE A 432 0.45 -11.47 14.91
CA ILE A 432 -0.32 -11.24 16.13
C ILE A 432 0.56 -11.12 17.39
N GLY A 433 1.88 -11.02 17.22
CA GLY A 433 2.85 -10.90 18.32
C GLY A 433 3.02 -12.19 19.13
N SER A 434 2.76 -13.35 18.51
CA SER A 434 2.86 -14.66 19.15
C SER A 434 3.70 -15.65 18.33
N PRO A 435 4.95 -15.31 17.93
CA PRO A 435 5.78 -16.16 17.08
C PRO A 435 5.93 -17.57 17.65
N ASP A 436 5.80 -18.59 16.79
CA ASP A 436 6.02 -19.99 17.14
C ASP A 436 7.30 -20.51 16.46
N PHE A 437 8.32 -20.78 17.29
CA PHE A 437 9.63 -21.28 16.87
C PHE A 437 9.74 -22.82 16.95
N THR A 438 8.66 -23.50 17.33
CA THR A 438 8.67 -24.96 17.58
C THR A 438 8.93 -25.78 16.31
N PRO A 439 8.47 -25.38 15.12
CA PRO A 439 8.98 -25.93 13.86
C PRO A 439 10.46 -25.56 13.76
N VAL A 440 11.34 -26.47 14.19
CA VAL A 440 12.78 -26.27 14.06
C VAL A 440 13.13 -26.40 12.57
N PRO A 441 13.91 -25.47 11.99
CA PRO A 441 14.39 -25.60 10.62
C PRO A 441 15.16 -26.92 10.45
N GLU A 442 15.05 -27.55 9.27
CA GLU A 442 15.95 -28.66 8.97
C GLU A 442 17.41 -28.18 8.85
N PRO A 443 18.38 -28.97 9.34
CA PRO A 443 19.80 -28.60 9.34
C PRO A 443 20.47 -28.63 7.97
#